data_AF-A0A925Z6B3-F1
#
_entry.id   AF-A0A925Z6B3-F1
#
_cell.length_a   1.000
_cell.length_b   1.000
_cell.length_c   1.000
_cell.angle_alpha   90.00
_cell.angle_beta   90.00
_cell.angle_gamma   90.00
#
_symmetry.space_group_name_H-M   'P 1'
#
loop_
_entity.id
_entity.type
_entity.pdbx_description
1 polymer ?
#
loop_
_entity_poly.entity_id
_entity_poly.type
_entity_poly.pdbx_seq_one_letter_code
_entity_poly.pdbx_strand_id
1 'polypeptide(L)' 'MNEVLYLMVRVEVQSTFKNISDTVNQIETLSEFKVTDTENVKVVKTEFLLTRIRNSKK' A
#
# COMPACT_ATOMS: atom_id res chain seq x y z
N MET A 1 21.51 -4.66 -12.31
CA MET A 1 20.31 -4.38 -13.10
C MET A 1 19.17 -4.23 -12.11
N ASN A 2 18.39 -3.16 -12.19
CA ASN A 2 17.29 -2.91 -11.26
C ASN A 2 15.98 -3.17 -12.00
N GLU A 3 15.13 -4.00 -11.42
CA GLU A 3 13.78 -4.26 -11.92
C GLU A 3 12.75 -3.59 -11.00
N VAL A 4 11.67 -3.07 -11.60
CA VAL A 4 10.57 -2.45 -10.86
C VAL A 4 9.39 -3.43 -10.81
N LEU A 5 8.95 -3.75 -9.60
CA LEU A 5 7.80 -4.63 -9.37
C LEU A 5 6.61 -3.82 -8.85
N TYR A 6 5.43 -4.08 -9.43
CA TYR A 6 4.16 -3.51 -8.95
C TYR A 6 3.37 -4.60 -8.23
N LEU A 7 3.25 -4.47 -6.92
CA LEU A 7 2.51 -5.41 -6.08
C LEU A 7 1.11 -4.87 -5.80
N MET A 8 0.09 -5.71 -6.00
CA MET A 8 -1.27 -5.41 -5.56
C MET A 8 -1.54 -6.13 -4.25
N VAL A 9 -1.65 -5.36 -3.17
CA VAL A 9 -1.85 -5.88 -1.80
C VAL A 9 -3.27 -5.58 -1.34
N ARG A 10 -3.94 -6.55 -0.72
CA ARG A 10 -5.22 -6.32 -0.03
C ARG A 10 -4.92 -5.86 1.39
N VAL A 11 -5.42 -4.69 1.74
CA VAL A 11 -5.35 -4.16 3.11
C VAL A 11 -6.78 -3.96 3.60
N GLU A 12 -7.07 -4.44 4.80
CA GLU A 12 -8.36 -4.27 5.46
C GLU A 12 -8.16 -3.35 6.65
N VAL A 13 -8.95 -2.27 6.72
CA VAL A 13 -8.76 -1.19 7.69
C VAL A 13 -10.07 -0.88 8.41
N GLN A 14 -9.97 -0.58 9.70
CA GLN A 14 -11.03 0.10 10.44
C GLN A 14 -10.65 1.58 10.56
N SER A 15 -11.57 2.48 10.23
CA SER A 15 -11.31 3.91 10.26
C SER A 15 -12.40 4.65 11.01
N THR A 16 -11.99 5.69 11.74
CA THR A 16 -12.90 6.61 12.44
C THR A 16 -13.29 7.81 11.57
N PHE A 17 -12.67 7.98 10.40
CA PHE A 17 -13.02 9.05 9.46
C PHE A 17 -14.35 8.76 8.77
N LYS A 18 -15.10 9.83 8.48
CA LYS A 18 -16.37 9.75 7.74
C LYS A 18 -16.15 9.52 6.25
N ASN A 19 -15.08 10.09 5.68
CA ASN A 19 -14.76 9.95 4.27
C ASN A 19 -13.61 8.97 4.08
N ILE A 20 -13.77 8.05 3.13
CA ILE A 20 -12.73 7.07 2.81
C ILE A 20 -11.47 7.72 2.23
N SER A 21 -11.58 8.90 1.60
CA SER A 21 -10.44 9.68 1.12
C SER A 21 -9.48 10.06 2.25
N ASP A 22 -10.01 10.38 3.42
CA ASP A 22 -9.21 10.77 4.58
C ASP A 22 -8.45 9.56 5.14
N THR A 23 -9.09 8.39 5.16
CA THR A 23 -8.46 7.11 5.49
C THR A 23 -7.32 6.79 4.52
N VAL A 24 -7.56 6.93 3.20
CA VAL A 24 -6.54 6.68 2.18
C VAL A 24 -5.35 7.63 2.34
N ASN A 25 -5.61 8.94 2.45
CA ASN A 25 -4.55 9.92 2.61
C ASN A 25 -3.71 9.67 3.87
N GLN A 26 -4.35 9.27 4.98
CA GLN A 26 -3.63 8.93 6.20
C GLN A 26 -2.72 7.70 6.02
N ILE A 27 -3.21 6.65 5.35
CA ILE A 27 -2.40 5.46 5.07
C ILE A 27 -1.21 5.82 4.17
N GLU A 28 -1.44 6.53 3.06
CA GLU A 28 -0.39 6.88 2.10
C GLU A 28 0.67 7.81 2.70
N THR A 29 0.28 8.67 3.64
CA THR A 29 1.21 9.66 4.23
C THR A 29 1.96 9.11 5.45
N LEU A 30 1.27 8.34 6.31
CA LEU A 30 1.78 7.99 7.64
C LEU A 30 2.14 6.51 7.80
N SER A 31 1.65 5.63 6.93
CA SER A 31 1.96 4.20 7.05
C SER A 31 3.25 3.85 6.34
N GLU A 32 3.90 2.81 6.83
CA GLU A 32 5.08 2.23 6.21
C GLU A 32 4.74 0.83 5.69
N PHE A 33 5.00 0.57 4.41
CA PHE A 33 4.93 -0.78 3.84
C PHE A 33 6.34 -1.25 3.52
N LYS A 34 6.65 -2.49 3.91
CA LYS A 34 7.97 -3.12 3.70
C LYS A 34 7.82 -4.44 2.97
N VAL A 35 8.60 -4.57 1.90
CA VAL A 35 8.93 -5.88 1.31
C VAL A 35 10.34 -6.21 1.74
N THR A 36 10.55 -7.43 2.24
CA THR A 36 11.86 -7.87 2.71
C THR A 36 12.63 -8.59 1.61
N ASP A 37 13.95 -8.63 1.77
CA ASP A 37 14.81 -9.46 0.94
C ASP A 37 14.37 -10.94 0.98
N THR A 38 14.69 -11.66 -0.10
CA THR A 38 14.64 -13.11 -0.17
C THR A 38 16.01 -13.64 -0.59
N GLU A 39 16.18 -14.97 -0.64
CA GLU A 39 17.46 -15.60 -0.98
C GLU A 39 18.11 -15.03 -2.26
N ASN A 40 17.31 -14.67 -3.26
CA ASN A 40 17.80 -14.24 -4.58
C ASN A 40 17.36 -12.83 -4.97
N VAL A 41 16.63 -12.11 -4.11
CA VAL A 41 16.07 -10.79 -4.42
C VAL A 41 16.40 -9.83 -3.30
N LYS A 42 17.10 -8.74 -3.64
CA LYS A 42 17.38 -7.62 -2.74
C LYS A 42 16.42 -6.47 -3.01
N VAL A 43 15.63 -6.09 -2.02
CA VAL A 43 14.70 -4.96 -2.06
C VAL A 43 15.47 -3.68 -1.75
N VAL A 44 15.53 -2.78 -2.72
CA VAL A 44 16.26 -1.50 -2.60
C VAL A 44 15.38 -0.34 -2.15
N LYS A 45 14.08 -0.38 -2.48
CA LYS A 45 13.11 0.64 -2.11
C LYS A 45 11.72 0.03 -2.10
N THR A 46 10.91 0.45 -1.13
CA THR A 46 9.46 0.21 -1.13
C THR A 46 8.76 1.55 -0.94
N GLU A 47 7.74 1.82 -1.72
CA GLU A 47 6.93 3.04 -1.60
C GLU A 47 5.47 2.77 -1.98
N PHE A 48 4.55 3.52 -1.36
CA PHE A 48 3.16 3.55 -1.80
C PHE A 48 3.06 4.42 -3.04
N LEU A 49 2.62 3.83 -4.16
CA LEU A 49 2.37 4.58 -5.40
C LEU A 49 0.90 5.02 -5.53
N LEU A 50 -0.03 4.16 -5.11
CA LEU A 50 -1.47 4.41 -5.18
C LEU A 50 -2.24 3.42 -4.31
N THR A 51 -3.21 3.92 -3.54
CA THR A 51 -4.20 3.11 -2.82
C THR A 51 -5.53 3.12 -3.58
N ARG A 52 -5.95 1.94 -4.07
CA ARG A 52 -7.24 1.80 -4.74
C ARG A 52 -8.28 1.23 -3.79
N ILE A 53 -9.38 1.95 -3.62
CA ILE A 53 -10.55 1.46 -2.89
C ILE A 53 -11.41 0.66 -3.88
N ARG A 54 -11.64 -0.61 -3.58
CA ARG A 54 -12.71 -1.36 -4.25
C ARG A 54 -14.02 -0.97 -3.57
N ASN A 55 -14.81 -0.10 -4.21
CA ASN A 55 -16.20 0.10 -3.80
C ASN A 55 -16.93 -1.23 -4.00
N SER A 56 -17.08 -1.97 -2.91
CA SER A 56 -18.11 -2.98 -2.79
C SER A 56 -19.43 -2.23 -2.87
N LYS A 57 -20.02 -2.11 -4.08
CA LYS A 57 -21.44 -1.78 -4.17
C LYS A 57 -22.15 -2.79 -3.27
N LYS A 58 -22.82 -2.28 -2.24
CA LYS A 58 -23.83 -3.04 -1.50
C LYS A 58 -24.85 -3.60 -2.48
#